data_AF-A0AAW4MQA7-F1
#
_entry.id   AF-A0AAW4MQA7-F1
#
_cell.length_a   1.000
_cell.length_b   1.000
_cell.length_c   1.000
_cell.angle_alpha   90.00
_cell.angle_beta   90.00
_cell.angle_gamma   90.00
#
_symmetry.space_group_name_H-M   'P 1'
#
loop_
_entity.id
_entity.type
_entity.pdbx_description
1 polymer ?
#
loop_
_entity_poly.entity_id
_entity_poly.type
_entity_poly.pdbx_seq_one_letter_code
_entity_poly.pdbx_strand_id
1 'polypeptide(L)'
;MDEWSISVEEVMRITKKSRDFILNAIEQGVMPGSVVKHDSGKRSTYIPRKAFMDYMNNYYRGPSDQLIAAVVEELTKRKTIE
;
A
#
# COMPACT_ATOMS: atom_id res chain seq x y z
N MET A 1 -10.14 15.53 10.57
CA MET A 1 -9.47 14.62 9.61
C MET A 1 -9.13 15.47 8.41
N ASP A 2 -7.86 15.64 8.10
CA ASP A 2 -7.44 16.56 7.04
C ASP A 2 -7.79 15.92 5.68
N GLU A 3 -8.70 16.54 4.93
CA GLU A 3 -9.20 15.99 3.66
C GLU A 3 -8.09 15.87 2.60
N TRP A 4 -7.02 16.66 2.77
CA TRP A 4 -5.92 16.75 1.82
C TRP A 4 -4.82 15.71 2.08
N SER A 5 -4.72 15.19 3.31
CA SER A 5 -3.63 14.29 3.71
C SER A 5 -4.12 12.98 4.34
N ILE A 6 -3.29 11.96 4.25
CA ILE A 6 -3.51 10.66 4.90
C ILE A 6 -2.33 10.35 5.82
N SER A 7 -2.63 9.91 7.05
CA SER A 7 -1.56 9.57 8.00
C SER A 7 -0.91 8.24 7.62
N VAL A 8 0.35 8.05 8.05
CA VAL A 8 1.06 6.79 7.82
C VAL A 8 0.32 5.62 8.47
N GLU A 9 -0.29 5.83 9.64
CA GLU A 9 -1.07 4.82 10.35
C GLU A 9 -2.32 4.40 9.56
N GLU A 10 -2.96 5.33 8.85
CA GLU A 10 -4.08 5.01 7.97
C GLU A 10 -3.62 4.23 6.73
N VAL A 11 -2.51 4.64 6.12
CA VAL A 11 -1.88 3.89 5.01
C VAL A 11 -1.48 2.48 5.44
N MET A 12 -0.95 2.30 6.65
CA MET A 12 -0.63 0.99 7.23
C MET A 12 -1.89 0.11 7.33
N ARG A 13 -3.02 0.67 7.78
CA ARG A 13 -4.30 -0.06 7.88
C ARG A 13 -4.83 -0.49 6.52
N ILE A 14 -4.66 0.33 5.48
CA ILE A 14 -5.12 0.04 4.12
C ILE A 14 -4.22 -1.01 3.45
N THR A 15 -2.92 -0.75 3.44
CA THR A 15 -1.94 -1.56 2.69
C THR A 15 -1.50 -2.83 3.43
N LYS A 16 -1.76 -2.90 4.75
CA LYS A 16 -1.24 -3.94 5.66
C LYS A 16 0.29 -4.03 5.65
N LYS A 17 0.98 -2.93 5.35
CA LYS A 17 2.45 -2.83 5.36
C LYS A 17 2.94 -2.11 6.61
N SER A 18 4.19 -2.38 6.98
CA SER A 18 4.84 -1.71 8.10
C SER A 18 5.12 -0.24 7.78
N ARG A 19 5.29 0.57 8.84
CA ARG A 19 5.68 1.98 8.72
C ARG A 19 6.94 2.13 7.86
N ASP A 20 7.99 1.38 8.16
CA ASP A 20 9.27 1.49 7.44
C ASP A 20 9.15 1.11 5.97
N PHE A 21 8.33 0.11 5.64
CA PHE A 21 8.06 -0.24 4.25
C PHE A 21 7.42 0.94 3.50
N ILE A 22 6.41 1.59 4.10
CA ILE A 22 5.72 2.74 3.50
C ILE A 22 6.68 3.91 3.34
N LEU A 23 7.44 4.25 4.37
CA LEU A 23 8.40 5.35 4.33
C LEU A 23 9.47 5.13 3.25
N ASN A 24 10.03 3.92 3.19
CA ASN A 24 11.02 3.58 2.18
C ASN A 24 10.40 3.59 0.77
N ALA A 25 9.17 3.10 0.58
CA ALA A 25 8.49 3.13 -0.70
C ALA A 25 8.25 4.57 -1.21
N ILE A 26 7.95 5.51 -0.29
CA ILE A 26 7.83 6.93 -0.62
C ILE A 26 9.21 7.52 -0.95
N GLU A 27 10.25 7.22 -0.16
CA GLU A 27 11.62 7.69 -0.42
C GLU A 27 12.17 7.21 -1.77
N GLN A 28 11.79 6.00 -2.21
CA GLN A 28 12.19 5.42 -3.50
C GLN A 28 11.28 5.86 -4.66
N GLY A 29 10.26 6.69 -4.42
CA GLY A 29 9.34 7.17 -5.45
C GLY A 29 8.35 6.12 -5.98
N VAL A 30 8.17 5.00 -5.28
CA VAL A 30 7.23 3.93 -5.65
C VAL A 30 5.81 4.26 -5.20
N MET A 31 5.69 4.90 -4.04
CA MET A 31 4.41 5.32 -3.46
C MET A 31 4.35 6.86 -3.41
N PRO A 32 3.19 7.48 -3.67
CA PRO A 32 3.05 8.93 -3.60
C PRO A 32 3.28 9.47 -2.18
N GLY A 33 3.99 10.58 -2.09
CA GLY A 33 4.26 11.30 -0.85
C GLY A 33 5.64 11.93 -0.84
N SER A 34 6.01 12.51 0.30
CA SER A 34 7.36 12.99 0.57
C SER A 34 7.79 12.58 1.98
N VAL A 35 9.09 12.29 2.12
CA VAL A 35 9.74 12.03 3.41
C VAL A 35 10.89 13.02 3.58
N VAL A 36 10.92 13.72 4.70
CA VAL A 36 12.04 14.55 5.12
C VAL A 36 12.77 13.83 6.25
N LYS A 37 14.05 13.54 6.03
CA LYS A 37 14.95 12.99 7.06
C LYS A 37 15.61 14.15 7.80
N HIS A 38 15.45 14.16 9.11
CA HIS A 38 16.11 15.11 10.00
C HIS A 38 17.44 14.53 10.48
N ASP A 39 18.38 15.39 10.87
CA ASP A 39 19.71 14.98 11.39
C ASP A 39 19.61 14.07 12.63
N SER A 40 18.50 14.16 13.37
CA SER A 40 18.16 13.28 14.50
C SER A 40 17.76 11.85 14.12
N GLY A 41 17.70 11.52 12.83
CA GLY A 41 17.18 10.24 12.33
C GLY A 41 15.66 10.15 12.28
N LYS A 42 14.94 11.17 12.79
CA LYS A 42 13.48 11.27 12.66
C LYS A 42 13.07 11.48 11.20
N ARG A 43 11.92 10.94 10.82
CA ARG A 43 11.32 11.09 9.49
C ARG A 43 9.96 11.78 9.60
N SER A 44 9.81 12.90 8.93
CA SER A 44 8.53 13.59 8.74
C SER A 44 7.98 13.25 7.37
N THR A 45 6.66 13.05 7.28
CA THR A 45 6.02 12.63 6.02
C THR A 45 4.78 13.42 5.70
N TYR A 46 4.59 13.67 4.41
CA TYR A 46 3.34 14.15 3.85
C TYR A 46 2.87 13.21 2.74
N ILE A 47 1.64 12.71 2.87
CA ILE A 47 1.03 11.80 1.89
C ILE A 47 -0.25 12.47 1.40
N PRO A 48 -0.30 12.98 0.15
CA PRO A 48 -1.53 13.55 -0.40
C PRO A 48 -2.60 12.47 -0.55
N ARG A 49 -3.75 12.62 0.11
CA ARG A 49 -4.80 11.59 0.14
C ARG A 49 -5.28 11.21 -1.26
N LYS A 50 -5.55 12.21 -2.11
CA LYS A 50 -6.03 12.00 -3.49
C LYS A 50 -5.03 11.17 -4.32
N ALA A 51 -3.75 11.51 -4.25
CA ALA A 51 -2.70 10.79 -4.98
C ALA A 51 -2.54 9.36 -4.46
N PHE A 52 -2.62 9.16 -3.15
CA PHE A 52 -2.56 7.82 -2.55
C PHE A 52 -3.72 6.93 -3.00
N MET A 53 -4.95 7.42 -2.98
CA MET A 53 -6.11 6.63 -3.42
C MET A 53 -6.05 6.32 -4.92
N ASP A 54 -5.61 7.27 -5.74
CA ASP A 54 -5.39 7.04 -7.17
C ASP A 54 -4.32 5.95 -7.42
N TYR A 55 -3.21 6.01 -6.68
CA TYR A 55 -2.19 4.94 -6.68
C TYR A 55 -2.79 3.58 -6.35
N MET A 56 -3.59 3.47 -5.28
CA MET A 56 -4.19 2.20 -4.87
C MET A 56 -5.17 1.62 -5.88
N ASN A 57 -5.88 2.46 -6.63
CA ASN A 57 -6.87 2.02 -7.60
C ASN A 57 -6.28 1.70 -8.98
N ASN A 58 -5.27 2.46 -9.43
CA ASN A 58 -4.80 2.42 -10.82
C ASN A 58 -3.39 1.85 -11.00
N TYR A 59 -2.54 1.88 -9.97
CA TYR A 59 -1.11 1.57 -10.10
C TYR A 59 -0.63 0.48 -9.14
N TYR A 60 -1.36 0.23 -8.06
CA TYR A 60 -1.06 -0.82 -7.12
C TYR A 60 -1.24 -2.20 -7.78
N ARG A 61 -0.14 -2.93 -7.93
CA ARG A 61 -0.12 -4.26 -8.57
C ARG A 61 -0.44 -5.37 -7.55
N GLY A 62 -1.62 -5.31 -6.94
CA GLY A 62 -2.19 -6.44 -6.21
C GLY A 62 -2.76 -7.49 -7.19
N PRO A 63 -2.87 -8.77 -6.79
CA PRO A 63 -3.66 -9.72 -7.57
C PRO A 63 -5.10 -9.21 -7.65
N SER A 64 -5.68 -9.21 -8.85
CA SER A 64 -7.08 -8.82 -9.02
C SER A 64 -7.99 -9.83 -8.32
N ASP A 65 -9.18 -9.40 -7.91
CA ASP A 65 -10.18 -10.30 -7.33
C ASP A 65 -10.50 -11.48 -8.25
N GLN A 66 -10.47 -11.26 -9.56
CA GLN A 66 -10.61 -12.30 -10.58
C GLN A 66 -9.49 -13.34 -10.51
N LEU A 67 -8.24 -12.90 -10.38
CA LEU A 67 -7.09 -13.81 -10.25
C LEU A 67 -7.16 -14.59 -8.93
N ILE A 68 -7.54 -13.93 -7.83
CA ILE A 68 -7.72 -14.58 -6.53
C ILE A 68 -8.79 -15.67 -6.63
N ALA A 69 -9.96 -15.35 -7.20
CA ALA A 69 -11.06 -16.30 -7.36
C ALA A 69 -10.65 -17.51 -8.22
N ALA A 70 -9.98 -17.27 -9.35
CA ALA A 70 -9.50 -18.34 -10.23
C ALA A 70 -8.50 -19.27 -9.53
N VAL A 71 -7.58 -18.72 -8.73
CA VAL A 71 -6.62 -19.51 -7.95
C VAL A 71 -7.32 -20.33 -6.87
N VAL A 72 -8.29 -19.75 -6.16
CA VAL A 72 -9.07 -20.48 -5.14
C VAL A 72 -9.86 -21.64 -5.74
N GLU A 73 -10.48 -21.43 -6.91
CA GLU A 73 -11.21 -22.48 -7.63
C GLU A 73 -10.28 -23.64 -8.02
N GLU A 74 -9.12 -23.32 -8.62
CA GLU A 74 -8.12 -24.30 -9.02
C GLU A 74 -7.58 -25.11 -7.82
N LEU A 75 -7.26 -24.46 -6.71
CA LEU A 75 -6.82 -25.13 -5.49
C LEU A 75 -7.91 -26.03 -4.89
N THR A 76 -9.17 -25.61 -4.96
CA THR A 76 -10.31 -26.41 -4.48
C THR A 76 -10.50 -27.66 -5.33
N LYS A 77 -10.43 -27.54 -6.67
CA LYS A 77 -10.49 -28.68 -7.60
C LYS A 77 -9.39 -29.70 -7.32
N ARG A 78 -8.16 -29.25 -7.07
CA ARG A 78 -7.03 -30.14 -6.73
C ARG A 78 -7.25 -30.88 -5.42
N LYS A 79 -7.77 -30.22 -4.39
CA LYS A 79 -8.10 -30.85 -3.10
C LYS A 79 -9.18 -31.92 -3.17
N THR A 80 -10.08 -31.85 -4.14
CA THR A 80 -11.13 -32.88 -4.33
C THR A 80 -10.64 -34.09 -5.13
N ILE A 81 -9.43 -34.05 -5.68
CA ILE A 81 -8.84 -35.13 -6.50
C ILE A 81 -7.81 -35.94 -5.68
N GLU A 82 -7.37 -35.46 -4.52
CA GLU A 82 -6.64 -36.22 -3.49
C GLU A 82 -7.61 -36.87 -2.48
#